data_AF-A0A429Y1Y8-F1
#
_entry.id   AF-A0A429Y1Y8-F1
#
_cell.length_a   1.000
_cell.length_b   1.000
_cell.length_c   1.000
_cell.angle_alpha   90.00
_cell.angle_beta   90.00
_cell.angle_gamma   90.00
#
_symmetry.space_group_name_H-M   'P 1'
#
loop_
_entity.id
_entity.type
_entity.pdbx_description
1 polymer ?
#
loop_
_entity_poly.entity_id
_entity_poly.type
_entity_poly.pdbx_seq_one_letter_code
_entity_poly.pdbx_strand_id
1 'polypeptide(L)'
;MSAIQEFSRYDILFSQFPYRVNSTAEYDSLIRVFQFLYENTNINHLVFLREDTLVQYLKYHKSKQFKLISFTQAIHDLKIFIAYLKNNKRINKELKLDLSLKNYNFWRNL
;
A
#
# COMPACT_ATOMS: atom_id res chain seq x y z
N MET A 1 -19.84 9.77 31.70
CA MET A 1 -18.49 9.89 31.10
C MET A 1 -18.35 8.75 30.11
N SER A 2 -18.47 9.03 28.81
CA SER A 2 -18.17 8.05 27.77
C SER A 2 -16.67 7.81 27.78
N ALA A 3 -16.25 6.57 28.08
CA ALA A 3 -14.86 6.16 27.95
C ALA A 3 -14.40 6.47 26.52
N ILE A 4 -13.33 7.26 26.38
CA ILE A 4 -12.68 7.46 25.08
C ILE A 4 -12.23 6.08 24.63
N GLN A 5 -12.85 5.53 23.60
CA GLN A 5 -12.48 4.24 23.04
C GLN A 5 -11.14 4.44 22.31
N GLU A 6 -10.05 3.99 22.91
CA GLU A 6 -8.73 4.02 22.28
C GLU A 6 -8.72 2.98 21.14
N PHE A 7 -8.76 3.46 19.90
CA PHE A 7 -8.59 2.60 18.74
C PHE A 7 -7.12 2.26 18.54
N SER A 8 -6.82 1.00 18.28
CA SER A 8 -5.45 0.60 17.97
C SER A 8 -5.03 1.18 16.60
N ARG A 9 -3.71 1.32 16.38
CA ARG A 9 -3.20 1.70 15.06
C ARG A 9 -3.69 0.77 13.95
N TYR A 10 -3.80 -0.53 14.26
CA TYR A 10 -4.35 -1.52 13.35
C TYR A 10 -5.77 -1.13 12.92
N ASP A 11 -6.66 -0.86 13.88
CA ASP A 11 -8.06 -0.51 13.61
C ASP A 11 -8.17 0.77 12.78
N ILE A 12 -7.39 1.80 13.14
CA ILE A 12 -7.36 3.08 12.43
C ILE A 12 -6.94 2.87 10.98
N LEU A 13 -5.83 2.15 10.75
CA LEU A 13 -5.32 1.94 9.39
C LEU A 13 -6.24 1.03 8.58
N PHE A 14 -6.67 -0.09 9.15
CA PHE A 14 -7.51 -1.09 8.47
C PHE A 14 -8.89 -0.55 8.09
N SER A 15 -9.47 0.34 8.91
CA SER A 15 -10.77 0.98 8.60
C SER A 15 -10.78 1.81 7.31
N GLN A 16 -9.59 2.15 6.79
CA GLN A 16 -9.42 2.90 5.54
C GLN A 16 -9.20 1.98 4.34
N PHE A 17 -9.31 0.65 4.50
CA PHE A 17 -9.30 -0.33 3.41
C PHE A 17 -10.73 -0.78 3.08
N PRO A 18 -10.99 -1.26 1.85
CA PRO A 18 -12.35 -1.61 1.45
C PRO A 18 -12.81 -2.89 2.15
N TYR A 19 -13.99 -2.85 2.76
CA TYR A 19 -14.64 -4.03 3.32
C TYR A 19 -15.20 -4.99 2.24
N ARG A 20 -15.39 -4.48 1.02
CA ARG A 20 -15.88 -5.24 -0.13
C ARG A 20 -15.08 -4.86 -1.37
N VAL A 21 -14.46 -5.85 -1.98
CA VAL A 21 -13.80 -5.72 -3.29
C VAL A 21 -14.48 -6.70 -4.23
N ASN A 22 -14.63 -6.31 -5.49
CA ASN A 22 -15.33 -7.13 -6.49
C ASN A 22 -14.54 -8.38 -6.88
N SER A 23 -13.23 -8.37 -6.66
CA SER A 23 -12.31 -9.47 -6.92
C SER A 23 -11.52 -9.83 -5.66
N THR A 24 -11.43 -11.13 -5.37
CA THR A 24 -10.59 -11.67 -4.28
C THR A 24 -9.11 -11.30 -4.48
N ALA A 25 -8.62 -11.33 -5.71
CA ALA A 25 -7.23 -11.01 -6.01
C ALA A 25 -6.88 -9.53 -5.75
N GLU A 26 -7.81 -8.62 -6.02
CA GLU A 26 -7.63 -7.19 -5.71
C GLU A 26 -7.63 -6.96 -4.20
N TYR A 27 -8.53 -7.64 -3.48
CA TYR A 27 -8.55 -7.60 -2.02
C TYR A 27 -7.22 -8.10 -1.43
N ASP A 28 -6.73 -9.25 -1.87
CA ASP A 28 -5.47 -9.82 -1.39
C ASP A 28 -4.29 -8.88 -1.64
N SER A 29 -4.29 -8.19 -2.79
CA SER A 29 -3.30 -7.17 -3.14
C SER A 29 -3.32 -5.99 -2.16
N LEU A 30 -4.51 -5.49 -1.82
CA LEU A 30 -4.67 -4.43 -0.85
C LEU A 30 -4.28 -4.88 0.57
N ILE A 31 -4.60 -6.11 0.95
CA ILE A 31 -4.24 -6.68 2.26
C ILE A 31 -2.73 -6.82 2.41
N ARG A 32 -2.01 -7.27 1.37
CA ARG A 32 -0.54 -7.33 1.42
C ARG A 32 0.09 -5.95 1.61
N VAL A 33 -0.44 -4.92 0.95
CA VAL A 33 0.03 -3.53 1.15
C VAL A 33 -0.32 -3.04 2.56
N PHE A 34 -1.53 -3.32 3.05
CA PHE A 34 -1.93 -3.02 4.42
C PHE A 34 -0.96 -3.62 5.44
N GLN A 35 -0.67 -4.92 5.34
CA GLN A 35 0.25 -5.62 6.24
C GLN A 35 1.63 -4.96 6.24
N PHE A 36 2.17 -4.67 5.06
CA PHE A 36 3.43 -3.94 4.95
C PHE A 36 3.38 -2.58 5.67
N LEU A 37 2.34 -1.77 5.42
CA LEU A 37 2.21 -0.44 6.03
C LEU A 37 2.11 -0.55 7.55
N TYR A 38 1.33 -1.50 8.05
CA TYR A 38 1.16 -1.73 9.48
C TYR A 38 2.47 -2.14 10.15
N GLU A 39 3.22 -3.06 9.55
CA GLU A 39 4.42 -3.64 10.16
C GLU A 39 5.69 -2.80 9.96
N ASN A 40 5.80 -2.04 8.86
CA ASN A 40 7.06 -1.43 8.42
C ASN A 40 7.03 0.10 8.36
N THR A 41 5.92 0.72 8.74
CA THR A 41 5.79 2.19 8.75
C THR A 41 5.13 2.66 10.03
N ASN A 42 5.09 3.98 10.25
CA ASN A 42 4.33 4.62 11.33
C ASN A 42 3.09 5.35 10.79
N ILE A 43 2.64 5.01 9.57
CA ILE A 43 1.48 5.65 8.95
C ILE A 43 0.21 5.10 9.60
N ASN A 44 -0.65 6.03 10.04
CA ASN A 44 -1.99 5.74 10.57
C ASN A 44 -3.06 6.05 9.53
N HIS A 45 -2.87 7.08 8.71
CA HIS A 45 -3.86 7.50 7.70
C HIS A 45 -3.27 7.50 6.30
N LEU A 46 -4.01 6.92 5.35
CA LEU A 46 -3.58 6.73 3.97
C LEU A 46 -3.42 8.06 3.22
N VAL A 47 -4.09 9.12 3.66
CA VAL A 47 -3.92 10.48 3.10
C VAL A 47 -2.48 11.02 3.24
N PHE A 48 -1.74 10.55 4.24
CA PHE A 48 -0.35 10.94 4.51
C PHE A 48 0.68 10.06 3.79
N LEU A 49 0.24 9.09 2.97
CA LEU A 49 1.16 8.31 2.15
C LEU A 49 1.92 9.20 1.17
N ARG A 50 3.19 8.84 0.98
CA ARG A 50 4.10 9.41 0.01
C ARG A 50 4.56 8.33 -0.93
N GLU A 51 4.98 8.72 -2.14
CA GLU A 51 5.54 7.82 -3.15
C GLU A 51 6.70 7.00 -2.58
N ASP A 52 7.56 7.61 -1.75
CA ASP A 52 8.68 6.92 -1.09
C ASP A 52 8.24 5.72 -0.25
N THR A 53 7.06 5.76 0.36
CA THR A 53 6.52 4.61 1.11
C THR A 53 6.20 3.44 0.18
N LEU A 54 5.73 3.71 -1.03
CA LEU A 54 5.49 2.67 -2.05
C LEU A 54 6.81 2.12 -2.59
N VAL A 55 7.85 2.95 -2.69
CA VAL A 55 9.20 2.48 -3.03
C VAL A 55 9.75 1.57 -1.93
N GLN A 56 9.50 1.89 -0.65
CA GLN A 56 9.88 1.04 0.47
C GLN A 56 9.19 -0.33 0.43
N TYR A 57 7.94 -0.40 -0.03
CA TYR A 57 7.24 -1.68 -0.24
C TYR A 57 7.99 -2.58 -1.25
N LEU A 58 8.46 -2.01 -2.36
CA LEU A 58 9.26 -2.77 -3.34
C LEU A 58 10.63 -3.16 -2.77
N LYS A 59 11.29 -2.26 -2.04
CA LYS A 59 12.56 -2.55 -1.37
C LYS A 59 12.44 -3.66 -0.34
N TYR A 60 11.33 -3.69 0.40
CA TYR A 60 11.02 -4.77 1.35
C TYR A 60 10.99 -6.12 0.65
N HIS A 61 10.20 -6.27 -0.43
CA HIS A 61 10.12 -7.55 -1.15
C HIS A 61 11.42 -7.89 -1.87
N LYS A 62 12.14 -6.89 -2.40
CA LYS A 62 13.49 -7.08 -2.95
C LYS A 62 14.47 -7.61 -1.91
N SER A 63 14.44 -7.10 -0.68
CA SER A 63 15.31 -7.58 0.42
C SER A 63 15.06 -9.05 0.77
N LYS A 64 13.84 -9.54 0.49
CA LYS A 64 13.44 -10.95 0.60
C LYS A 64 13.62 -11.73 -0.70
N GLN A 65 14.35 -11.17 -1.67
CA GLN A 65 14.58 -11.75 -3.00
C GLN A 65 13.28 -12.12 -3.74
N PHE A 66 12.18 -11.42 -3.46
CA PHE A 66 10.86 -11.73 -4.01
C PHE A 66 10.39 -13.17 -3.75
N LYS A 67 10.79 -13.75 -2.61
CA LYS A 67 10.34 -15.10 -2.18
C LYS A 67 8.95 -15.10 -1.55
N LEU A 68 8.54 -13.98 -0.93
CA LEU A 68 7.22 -13.84 -0.33
C LEU A 68 6.14 -13.68 -1.42
N ILE A 69 6.43 -12.79 -2.37
CA ILE A 69 5.66 -12.59 -3.60
C ILE A 69 6.63 -12.28 -4.74
N SER A 70 6.23 -12.59 -5.97
CA SER A 70 7.02 -12.27 -7.16
C SER A 70 7.13 -10.76 -7.39
N PHE A 71 8.14 -10.33 -8.14
CA PHE A 71 8.28 -8.94 -8.58
C PHE A 71 7.01 -8.43 -9.28
N THR A 72 6.47 -9.21 -10.21
CA THR A 72 5.25 -8.87 -10.95
C THR A 72 4.06 -8.67 -10.00
N GLN A 73 3.94 -9.52 -8.98
CA GLN A 73 2.88 -9.36 -7.97
C GLN A 73 3.08 -8.08 -7.15
N ALA A 74 4.30 -7.76 -6.74
CA ALA A 74 4.58 -6.52 -6.02
C ALA A 74 4.23 -5.27 -6.84
N ILE A 75 4.50 -5.28 -8.15
CA ILE A 75 4.07 -4.19 -9.06
C ILE A 75 2.55 -4.13 -9.19
N HIS A 76 1.90 -5.29 -9.30
CA HIS A 76 0.45 -5.38 -9.39
C HIS A 76 -0.23 -4.83 -8.12
N ASP A 77 0.28 -5.20 -6.95
CA ASP A 77 -0.18 -4.73 -5.66
C ASP A 77 -0.14 -3.20 -5.57
N LEU A 78 0.98 -2.58 -5.98
CA LEU A 78 1.09 -1.12 -5.99
C LEU A 78 0.15 -0.45 -6.99
N LYS A 79 -0.07 -1.04 -8.18
CA LYS A 79 -1.00 -0.48 -9.18
C LYS A 79 -2.43 -0.48 -8.65
N ILE A 80 -2.88 -1.59 -8.08
CA ILE A 80 -4.20 -1.69 -7.45
C ILE A 80 -4.30 -0.68 -6.30
N PHE A 81 -3.28 -0.60 -5.45
CA PHE A 81 -3.29 0.30 -4.31
C PHE A 81 -3.32 1.78 -4.72
N ILE A 82 -2.53 2.19 -5.72
CA ILE A 82 -2.56 3.58 -6.24
C ILE A 82 -3.94 3.90 -6.82
N ALA A 83 -4.52 2.99 -7.60
CA ALA A 83 -5.87 3.15 -8.13
C ALA A 83 -6.91 3.26 -7.00
N TYR A 84 -6.77 2.46 -5.94
CA TYR A 84 -7.62 2.51 -4.76
C TYR A 84 -7.54 3.88 -4.05
N LEU A 85 -6.33 4.38 -3.78
CA LEU A 85 -6.13 5.68 -3.12
C LEU A 85 -6.76 6.84 -3.90
N LYS A 86 -6.65 6.79 -5.24
CA LYS A 86 -7.22 7.79 -6.14
C LYS A 86 -8.74 7.73 -6.19
N ASN A 87 -9.31 6.54 -6.26
CA ASN A 87 -10.76 6.36 -6.46
C ASN A 87 -11.57 6.36 -5.15
N ASN A 88 -10.92 6.18 -3.99
CA ASN A 88 -11.60 6.29 -2.70
C ASN A 88 -11.91 7.76 -2.38
N LYS A 89 -13.19 8.13 -2.40
CA LYS A 89 -13.67 9.52 -2.16
C LYS A 89 -13.17 10.15 -0.86
N ARG A 90 -12.93 9.35 0.19
CA ARG A 90 -12.45 9.88 1.49
C ARG A 90 -10.95 10.16 1.49
N ILE A 91 -10.19 9.41 0.69
CA ILE A 91 -8.73 9.52 0.61
C ILE A 91 -8.34 10.48 -0.51
N ASN A 92 -8.87 10.24 -1.71
CA ASN A 92 -8.66 11.01 -2.95
C ASN A 92 -7.21 11.47 -3.12
N LYS A 93 -6.27 10.54 -2.95
CA LYS A 93 -4.83 10.82 -2.97
C LYS A 93 -4.26 10.35 -4.29
N GLU A 94 -3.73 11.29 -5.06
CA GLU A 94 -2.94 10.98 -6.24
C GLU A 94 -1.47 10.83 -5.85
N LEU A 95 -0.89 9.66 -6.16
CA LEU A 95 0.53 9.37 -6.02
C LEU A 95 1.13 9.18 -7.42
N LYS A 96 2.20 9.92 -7.72
CA LYS A 96 2.85 9.94 -9.05
C LYS A 96 4.06 9.03 -9.06
N LEU A 97 3.84 7.72 -8.96
CA LEU A 97 4.89 6.71 -9.06
C LEU A 97 4.88 6.04 -10.45
N ASP A 98 5.91 6.30 -11.26
CA ASP A 98 6.08 5.65 -12.56
C ASP A 98 6.77 4.27 -12.40
N LEU A 99 5.95 3.22 -12.41
CA LEU A 99 6.35 1.81 -12.39
C LEU A 99 6.49 1.22 -13.81
N SER A 100 6.63 2.04 -14.85
CA SER A 100 6.91 1.53 -16.19
C SER A 100 8.35 1.03 -16.28
N LEU A 101 8.58 -0.04 -17.07
CA LEU A 101 9.94 -0.54 -17.33
C LEU A 101 10.84 0.51 -18.04
N LYS A 102 10.24 1.54 -18.64
CA LYS A 102 10.94 2.65 -19.28
C LYS A 102 11.60 3.59 -18.25
N ASN A 103 11.13 3.58 -17.00
CA ASN A 103 11.75 4.34 -15.92
C ASN A 103 13.03 3.67 -15.41
N TYR A 104 14.04 3.57 -16.27
CA TYR A 104 15.29 2.87 -16.01
C TYR A 104 16.00 3.39 -14.74
N ASN A 105 15.99 4.71 -14.55
CA ASN A 105 16.64 5.34 -13.40
C ASN A 105 15.99 4.90 -12.08
N PHE A 106 14.67 4.74 -12.05
CA PHE A 106 13.99 4.19 -10.88
C PHE A 106 14.44 2.76 -10.60
N TRP A 107 14.41 1.88 -11.60
CA TRP A 107 14.76 0.46 -11.42
C TRP A 107 16.22 0.23 -11.05
N ARG A 108 17.14 1.06 -11.56
CA ARG A 108 18.56 1.00 -11.19
C ARG A 108 18.78 1.36 -9.71
N ASN A 109 17.95 2.25 -9.16
CA ASN A 109 18.06 2.77 -7.79
C ASN A 109 17.17 2.03 -6.77
N LEU A 110 16.31 1.12 -7.26
CA LEU A 110 15.56 0.18 -6.43
C LEU A 110 16.51 -0.90 -5.91
#